data_AF-A0A3N1QMT0-F1
#
_entry.id   AF-A0A3N1QMT0-F1
#
_cell.length_a   1.000
_cell.length_b   1.000
_cell.length_c   1.000
_cell.angle_alpha   90.00
_cell.angle_beta   90.00
_cell.angle_gamma   90.00
#
_symmetry.space_group_name_H-M   'P 1'
#
loop_
_entity.id
_entity.type
_entity.pdbx_description
1 polymer ?
#
loop_
_entity_poly.entity_id
_entity_poly.type
_entity_poly.pdbx_seq_one_letter_code
_entity_poly.pdbx_strand_id
1 'polypeptide(L)'
;MSLTTAAQRATPVLARFTERMVGGVTAVTGAEPVDVPGRADAVGDDIVAQARAAGLGVPAPSRVLDLDGLELRVGVVPDGRDGYRSTVERGSARGLQGFSARPVLAGFADLLPRGGPGDRRMYYRLVVGPVDDPLLVEGVKVIRGSRLRVWQQTTTLYTRVSTLASEHDIETVVARPDRPLVGVVPVAAGVLRIRPADLVRQVLSMRGRIPRFLVGFAWRLAVR
;
A
#
# COMPACT_ATOMS: atom_id res chain seq x y z
N MET A 1 6.08 32.63 -15.06
CA MET A 1 5.95 31.59 -16.09
C MET A 1 5.07 30.48 -15.53
N SER A 2 3.80 30.49 -15.90
CA SER A 2 2.79 29.51 -15.48
C SER A 2 3.01 28.19 -16.22
N LEU A 3 3.44 27.14 -15.51
CA LEU A 3 3.29 25.76 -15.97
C LEU A 3 1.92 25.27 -15.53
N THR A 4 1.01 25.36 -16.48
CA THR A 4 -0.36 24.91 -16.47
C THR A 4 -0.54 23.56 -15.77
N THR A 5 -1.21 23.63 -14.62
CA THR A 5 -1.94 22.59 -13.91
C THR A 5 -3.06 22.02 -14.81
N ALA A 6 -2.69 21.34 -15.89
CA ALA A 6 -3.61 20.76 -16.87
C ALA A 6 -3.31 19.27 -17.10
N ALA A 7 -3.66 18.44 -16.12
CA ALA A 7 -4.10 17.04 -16.33
C ALA A 7 -4.44 16.29 -15.02
N GLN A 8 -4.92 16.96 -13.97
CA GLN A 8 -5.86 16.32 -13.04
C GLN A 8 -7.28 16.65 -13.49
N ARG A 9 -7.66 16.21 -14.70
CA ARG A 9 -9.09 16.04 -14.99
C ARG A 9 -9.60 15.12 -13.88
N ALA A 10 -10.55 15.61 -13.08
CA ALA A 10 -11.08 14.90 -11.92
C ALA A 10 -11.42 13.47 -12.33
N THR A 11 -10.52 12.54 -12.02
CA THR A 11 -10.72 11.14 -12.42
C THR A 11 -12.01 10.70 -11.75
N PRO A 12 -12.99 10.17 -12.50
CA PRO A 12 -14.26 9.80 -11.93
C PRO A 12 -14.03 8.87 -10.74
N VAL A 13 -14.50 9.31 -9.58
CA VAL A 13 -14.38 8.53 -8.35
C VAL A 13 -15.35 7.35 -8.44
N LEU A 14 -14.81 6.14 -8.41
CA LEU A 14 -15.60 4.91 -8.37
C LEU A 14 -16.03 4.59 -6.95
N ALA A 15 -15.11 4.68 -6.00
CA ALA A 15 -15.38 4.34 -4.61
C ALA A 15 -14.49 5.16 -3.67
N ARG A 16 -14.99 5.41 -2.47
CA ARG A 16 -14.20 5.77 -1.30
C ARG A 16 -14.46 4.77 -0.19
N PHE A 17 -13.45 4.41 0.58
CA PHE A 17 -13.61 3.58 1.77
C PHE A 17 -12.44 3.74 2.72
N THR A 18 -12.65 3.38 3.99
CA THR A 18 -11.59 3.32 4.99
C THR A 18 -11.10 1.88 5.18
N GLU A 19 -9.79 1.69 5.25
CA GLU A 19 -9.16 0.40 5.49
C GLU A 19 -8.32 0.43 6.78
N ARG A 20 -8.27 -0.70 7.49
CA ARG A 20 -7.36 -0.92 8.62
C ARG A 20 -6.63 -2.25 8.46
N MET A 21 -5.33 -2.24 8.71
CA MET A 21 -4.46 -3.41 8.63
C MET A 21 -3.51 -3.46 9.82
N VAL A 22 -3.46 -4.60 10.51
CA VAL A 22 -2.66 -4.77 11.73
C VAL A 22 -1.82 -6.04 11.65
N GLY A 23 -0.57 -6.00 12.09
CA GLY A 23 0.24 -7.21 12.21
C GLY A 23 1.65 -6.98 12.71
N GLY A 24 2.40 -8.08 12.83
CA GLY A 24 3.77 -8.05 13.32
C GLY A 24 4.75 -7.58 12.26
N VAL A 25 5.68 -6.72 12.66
CA VAL A 25 6.87 -6.32 11.89
C VAL A 25 8.11 -6.53 12.74
N THR A 26 9.17 -7.01 12.09
CA THR A 26 10.47 -7.27 12.70
C THR A 26 11.47 -6.25 12.18
N ALA A 27 12.35 -5.78 13.06
CA ALA A 27 13.45 -4.89 12.64
C ALA A 27 14.33 -5.59 11.61
N VAL A 28 14.78 -4.83 10.61
CA VAL A 28 15.75 -5.28 9.62
C VAL A 28 17.05 -4.53 9.89
N THR A 29 18.12 -5.27 10.16
CA THR A 29 19.44 -4.72 10.47
C THR A 29 20.40 -4.95 9.31
N GLY A 30 21.18 -3.92 8.94
CA GLY A 30 22.17 -4.02 7.87
C GLY A 30 21.54 -4.27 6.48
N ALA A 31 20.33 -3.77 6.24
CA ALA A 31 19.77 -3.83 4.89
C ALA A 31 20.52 -2.89 3.96
N GLU A 32 20.84 -3.39 2.77
CA GLU A 32 21.30 -2.55 1.67
C GLU A 32 20.19 -1.58 1.23
N PRO A 33 20.55 -0.37 0.77
CA PRO A 33 19.60 0.54 0.12
C PRO A 33 18.91 -0.14 -1.07
N VAL A 34 17.63 0.14 -1.26
CA VAL A 34 16.82 -0.42 -2.36
C VAL A 34 16.16 0.67 -3.18
N ASP A 35 16.02 0.40 -4.47
CA ASP A 35 15.24 1.25 -5.37
C ASP A 35 13.78 0.83 -5.31
N VAL A 36 12.93 1.84 -5.13
CA VAL A 36 11.49 1.69 -5.04
C VAL A 36 10.88 2.23 -6.33
N PRO A 37 10.22 1.39 -7.14
CA PRO A 37 9.80 1.76 -8.49
C PRO A 37 8.70 2.81 -8.50
N GLY A 38 8.28 3.28 -9.67
CA GLY A 38 7.12 4.16 -9.77
C GLY A 38 5.80 3.40 -9.56
N ARG A 39 4.69 4.14 -9.60
CA ARG A 39 3.36 3.55 -9.73
C ARG A 39 3.24 2.72 -11.00
N ALA A 40 2.44 1.65 -10.94
CA ALA A 40 2.08 0.74 -12.03
C ALA A 40 3.10 -0.31 -12.48
N ASP A 41 4.27 -0.39 -11.86
CA ASP A 41 5.10 -1.59 -11.97
C ASP A 41 4.53 -2.65 -11.02
N ALA A 42 4.16 -3.83 -11.53
CA ALA A 42 3.59 -4.92 -10.73
C ALA A 42 4.68 -5.67 -9.94
N VAL A 43 5.47 -4.91 -9.19
CA VAL A 43 6.63 -5.33 -8.41
C VAL A 43 6.25 -5.69 -6.97
N GLY A 44 7.23 -6.10 -6.16
CA GLY A 44 7.05 -6.37 -4.74
C GLY A 44 7.31 -7.81 -4.32
N ASP A 45 7.89 -8.64 -5.18
CA ASP A 45 8.34 -9.98 -4.78
C ASP A 45 9.48 -9.91 -3.75
N ASP A 46 10.31 -8.88 -3.82
CA ASP A 46 11.32 -8.50 -2.82
C ASP A 46 10.66 -8.18 -1.47
N ILE A 47 9.58 -7.38 -1.45
CA ILE A 47 8.82 -7.07 -0.22
C ILE A 47 8.23 -8.36 0.37
N VAL A 48 7.68 -9.24 -0.46
CA VAL A 48 7.13 -10.54 -0.01
C VAL A 48 8.25 -11.42 0.57
N ALA A 49 9.40 -11.51 -0.09
CA ALA A 49 10.54 -12.29 0.37
C ALA A 49 11.05 -11.77 1.72
N GLN A 50 11.23 -10.45 1.85
CA GLN A 50 11.70 -9.81 3.07
C GLN A 50 10.71 -9.98 4.24
N ALA A 51 9.41 -9.78 3.99
CA ALA A 51 8.37 -9.99 4.99
C ALA A 51 8.28 -11.45 5.47
N ARG A 52 8.51 -12.42 4.57
CA ARG A 52 8.57 -13.84 4.92
C ARG A 52 9.82 -14.18 5.72
N ALA A 53 10.99 -13.68 5.31
CA ALA A 53 12.22 -13.87 6.04
C ALA A 53 12.12 -13.30 7.47
N ALA A 54 11.52 -12.11 7.62
CA ALA A 54 11.24 -11.50 8.92
C ALA A 54 10.31 -12.33 9.81
N GLY A 55 9.41 -13.14 9.23
CA GLY A 55 8.52 -14.06 9.95
C GLY A 55 9.12 -15.44 10.24
N LEU A 56 10.23 -15.81 9.58
CA LEU A 56 10.96 -17.07 9.78
C LEU A 56 12.21 -16.91 10.67
N GLY A 57 12.62 -15.69 10.97
CA GLY A 57 13.78 -15.39 11.80
C GLY A 57 13.59 -15.68 13.30
N VAL A 58 14.72 -15.86 13.98
CA VAL A 58 14.92 -15.86 15.46
C VAL A 58 14.07 -14.76 16.13
N PRO A 59 13.61 -14.89 17.39
CA PRO A 59 12.72 -13.94 18.07
C PRO A 59 13.39 -12.57 18.32
N ALA A 60 13.66 -11.82 17.26
CA ALA A 60 13.81 -10.39 17.34
C ALA A 60 12.46 -9.83 17.85
N PRO A 61 12.48 -8.76 18.67
CA PRO A 61 11.24 -8.23 19.23
C PRO A 61 10.32 -7.76 18.10
N SER A 62 9.29 -8.56 17.83
CA SER A 62 8.25 -8.21 16.87
C SER A 62 7.42 -7.07 17.44
N ARG A 63 7.32 -5.97 16.70
CA ARG A 63 6.42 -4.86 17.03
C ARG A 63 5.12 -5.03 16.26
N VAL A 64 4.03 -4.48 16.78
CA VAL A 64 2.75 -4.45 16.06
C VAL A 64 2.67 -3.14 15.27
N LEU A 65 2.62 -3.23 13.95
CA LEU A 65 2.27 -2.12 13.07
C LEU A 65 0.75 -2.12 12.86
N ASP A 66 0.12 -0.97 13.07
CA ASP A 66 -1.31 -0.73 12.88
C ASP A 66 -1.49 0.43 11.91
N LEU A 67 -1.89 0.14 10.68
CA LEU A 67 -2.32 1.12 9.69
C LEU A 67 -3.82 1.31 9.83
N ASP A 68 -4.25 2.45 10.36
CA ASP A 68 -5.63 2.70 10.75
C ASP A 68 -6.25 3.88 10.00
N GLY A 69 -7.54 3.74 9.68
CA GLY A 69 -8.33 4.78 9.02
C GLY A 69 -7.78 5.22 7.67
N LEU A 70 -7.13 4.33 6.92
CA LEU A 70 -6.62 4.65 5.58
C LEU A 70 -7.80 4.97 4.67
N GLU A 71 -8.02 6.23 4.31
CA GLU A 71 -9.08 6.62 3.38
C GLU A 71 -8.58 6.51 1.95
N LEU A 72 -9.05 5.47 1.24
CA LEU A 72 -8.76 5.26 -0.15
C LEU A 72 -9.81 5.96 -1.01
N ARG A 73 -9.36 6.75 -1.98
CA ARG A 73 -10.19 7.26 -3.08
C ARG A 73 -9.81 6.55 -4.37
N VAL A 74 -10.71 5.71 -4.86
CA VAL A 74 -10.51 4.87 -6.03
C VAL A 74 -11.03 5.55 -7.28
N GLY A 75 -10.14 5.73 -8.27
CA GLY A 75 -10.47 6.18 -9.62
C GLY A 75 -10.44 5.04 -10.65
N VAL A 76 -11.06 5.28 -11.80
CA VAL A 76 -10.84 4.44 -12.99
C VAL A 76 -9.42 4.72 -13.52
N VAL A 77 -8.72 3.69 -14.00
CA VAL A 77 -7.46 3.92 -14.73
C VAL A 77 -7.79 4.51 -16.10
N PRO A 78 -7.28 5.70 -16.46
CA PRO A 78 -7.64 6.36 -17.72
C PRO A 78 -7.17 5.60 -18.97
N ASP A 79 -6.12 4.78 -18.87
CA ASP A 79 -5.32 4.35 -20.03
C ASP A 79 -5.24 2.83 -20.18
N GLY A 80 -6.33 2.12 -20.51
CA GLY A 80 -6.29 0.70 -20.97
C GLY A 80 -5.62 -0.35 -20.05
N ARG A 81 -5.06 0.07 -18.91
CA ARG A 81 -4.36 -0.76 -17.94
C ARG A 81 -5.40 -1.41 -17.06
N ASP A 82 -5.16 -2.69 -16.77
CA ASP A 82 -6.04 -3.45 -15.91
C ASP A 82 -5.86 -3.07 -14.43
N GLY A 83 -6.93 -3.18 -13.64
CA GLY A 83 -6.97 -2.78 -12.22
C GLY A 83 -7.60 -1.41 -11.95
N TYR A 84 -7.28 -0.85 -10.79
CA TYR A 84 -7.72 0.46 -10.30
C TYR A 84 -6.56 1.24 -9.71
N ARG A 85 -6.64 2.57 -9.78
CA ARG A 85 -5.73 3.47 -9.07
C ARG A 85 -6.47 4.10 -7.91
N SER A 86 -5.78 4.22 -6.78
CA SER A 86 -6.31 4.94 -5.63
C SER A 86 -5.27 5.86 -5.02
N THR A 87 -5.73 6.97 -4.48
CA THR A 87 -4.96 7.85 -3.59
C THR A 87 -5.37 7.55 -2.16
N VAL A 88 -4.40 7.59 -1.24
CA VAL A 88 -4.67 7.54 0.19
C VAL A 88 -4.71 8.98 0.69
N GLU A 89 -5.91 9.47 1.00
CA GLU A 89 -6.14 10.89 1.33
C GLU A 89 -5.86 11.19 2.81
N ARG A 90 -5.97 10.20 3.70
CA ARG A 90 -5.66 10.30 5.13
C ARG A 90 -5.46 8.93 5.76
N GLY A 91 -4.94 8.91 6.98
CA GLY A 91 -4.82 7.72 7.82
C GLY A 91 -3.79 7.94 8.92
N SER A 92 -3.53 6.89 9.69
CA SER A 92 -2.47 6.89 10.70
C SER A 92 -1.74 5.56 10.75
N ALA A 93 -0.48 5.55 11.17
CA ALA A 93 0.27 4.36 11.51
C ALA A 93 0.72 4.39 12.97
N ARG A 94 0.64 3.26 13.67
CA ARG A 94 1.14 3.10 15.04
C ARG A 94 2.17 1.97 15.12
N GLY A 95 3.03 2.01 16.13
CA GLY A 95 4.03 0.97 16.39
C GLY A 95 5.31 1.07 15.55
N LEU A 96 5.45 2.14 14.77
CA LEU A 96 6.70 2.52 14.11
C LEU A 96 7.58 3.31 15.09
N GLN A 97 8.84 2.90 15.25
CA GLN A 97 9.87 3.61 16.03
C GLN A 97 9.47 4.08 17.46
N GLY A 98 8.53 3.40 18.13
CA GLY A 98 8.12 3.74 19.50
C GLY A 98 7.12 4.90 19.62
N PHE A 99 6.59 5.41 18.50
CA PHE A 99 5.58 6.47 18.50
C PHE A 99 4.16 5.92 18.71
N SER A 100 3.30 6.71 19.38
CA SER A 100 1.91 6.36 19.69
C SER A 100 1.01 6.38 18.44
N ALA A 101 1.17 7.37 17.56
CA ALA A 101 0.56 7.42 16.23
C ALA A 101 1.28 8.45 15.34
N ARG A 102 1.51 8.10 14.07
CA ARG A 102 2.09 8.96 13.02
C ARG A 102 1.06 9.17 11.91
N PRO A 103 0.86 10.39 11.39
CA PRO A 103 -0.09 10.64 10.31
C PRO A 103 0.43 10.07 8.99
N VAL A 104 -0.49 9.60 8.13
CA VAL A 104 -0.19 9.36 6.72
C VAL A 104 -0.19 10.71 6.01
N LEU A 105 0.97 11.14 5.52
CA LEU A 105 1.15 12.43 4.83
C LEU A 105 0.65 12.36 3.39
N ALA A 106 0.95 11.25 2.71
CA ALA A 106 0.51 10.96 1.36
C ALA A 106 0.60 9.46 1.09
N GLY A 107 -0.03 9.01 0.01
CA GLY A 107 0.16 7.65 -0.46
C GLY A 107 -0.76 7.29 -1.60
N PHE A 108 -0.56 6.06 -2.07
CA PHE A 108 -1.41 5.46 -3.07
C PHE A 108 -1.57 3.97 -2.89
N ALA A 109 -2.58 3.42 -3.55
CA ALA A 109 -2.62 2.00 -3.83
C ALA A 109 -3.06 1.70 -5.27
N ASP A 110 -2.38 0.76 -5.91
CA ASP A 110 -2.78 0.17 -7.18
C ASP A 110 -3.48 -1.17 -6.89
N LEU A 111 -4.74 -1.30 -7.30
CA LEU A 111 -5.58 -2.44 -6.93
C LEU A 111 -5.81 -3.34 -8.15
N LEU A 112 -5.44 -4.61 -8.01
CA LEU A 112 -5.61 -5.65 -9.04
C LEU A 112 -4.93 -5.41 -10.40
N PRO A 113 -3.78 -4.68 -10.54
CA PRO A 113 -2.99 -4.83 -11.75
C PRO A 113 -2.60 -6.30 -11.98
N ARG A 114 -2.45 -6.68 -13.26
CA ARG A 114 -1.87 -7.99 -13.62
C ARG A 114 -0.40 -8.01 -13.19
N GLY A 115 -0.01 -9.02 -12.41
CA GLY A 115 1.40 -9.27 -12.04
C GLY A 115 2.07 -10.34 -12.89
N GLY A 116 1.31 -11.04 -13.74
CA GLY A 116 1.73 -12.16 -14.56
C GLY A 116 0.52 -13.04 -14.93
N PRO A 117 0.72 -14.15 -15.66
CA PRO A 117 -0.36 -15.08 -15.97
C PRO A 117 -1.05 -15.58 -14.70
N GLY A 118 -2.34 -15.26 -14.54
CA GLY A 118 -3.14 -15.66 -13.38
C GLY A 118 -2.77 -15.03 -12.03
N ASP A 119 -1.93 -13.99 -12.01
CA ASP A 119 -1.52 -13.26 -10.80
C ASP A 119 -2.10 -11.83 -10.79
N ARG A 120 -2.71 -11.47 -9.66
CA ARG A 120 -3.18 -10.11 -9.38
C ARG A 120 -2.49 -9.62 -8.12
N ARG A 121 -2.10 -8.34 -8.12
CA ARG A 121 -1.48 -7.72 -6.95
C ARG A 121 -2.31 -6.56 -6.44
N MET A 122 -2.11 -6.17 -5.20
CA MET A 122 -2.44 -4.84 -4.73
C MET A 122 -1.17 -4.25 -4.12
N TYR A 123 -0.73 -3.11 -4.62
CA TYR A 123 0.47 -2.44 -4.13
C TYR A 123 0.07 -1.16 -3.42
N TYR A 124 0.63 -0.94 -2.23
CA TYR A 124 0.41 0.21 -1.38
C TYR A 124 1.76 0.89 -1.16
N ARG A 125 1.78 2.22 -1.22
CA ARG A 125 2.91 3.05 -0.77
C ARG A 125 2.37 4.22 0.02
N LEU A 126 2.84 4.36 1.25
CA LEU A 126 2.44 5.41 2.18
C LEU A 126 3.69 6.13 2.68
N VAL A 127 3.61 7.45 2.80
CA VAL A 127 4.57 8.28 3.52
C VAL A 127 3.96 8.60 4.88
N VAL A 128 4.64 8.21 5.96
CA VAL A 128 4.09 8.24 7.31
C VAL A 128 5.07 8.86 8.30
N GLY A 129 4.62 9.83 9.10
CA GLY A 129 5.46 10.49 10.09
C GLY A 129 5.37 12.00 10.04
N PRO A 130 6.18 12.70 10.84
CA PRO A 130 6.41 14.12 10.66
C PRO A 130 7.12 14.37 9.32
N VAL A 131 7.00 15.59 8.80
CA VAL A 131 7.66 16.02 7.55
C VAL A 131 9.18 15.94 7.66
N ASP A 132 9.73 16.12 8.85
CA ASP A 132 11.19 16.13 9.08
C ASP A 132 11.81 14.73 9.19
N ASP A 133 11.01 13.70 9.47
CA ASP A 133 11.46 12.30 9.62
C ASP A 133 10.36 11.32 9.15
N PRO A 134 10.01 11.34 7.85
CA PRO A 134 8.99 10.45 7.31
C PRO A 134 9.56 9.04 7.06
N LEU A 135 8.71 8.05 7.29
CA LEU A 135 8.95 6.67 6.93
C LEU A 135 8.16 6.33 5.67
N LEU A 136 8.75 5.51 4.82
CA LEU A 136 8.07 4.89 3.70
C LEU A 136 7.50 3.54 4.14
N VAL A 137 6.21 3.33 3.95
CA VAL A 137 5.56 2.03 4.15
C VAL A 137 5.10 1.51 2.80
N GLU A 138 5.70 0.41 2.37
CA GLU A 138 5.29 -0.33 1.17
C GLU A 138 4.53 -1.60 1.58
N GLY A 139 3.49 -1.94 0.83
CA GLY A 139 2.68 -3.10 1.11
C GLY A 139 2.24 -3.80 -0.17
N VAL A 140 2.34 -5.12 -0.22
CA VAL A 140 1.92 -5.93 -1.36
C VAL A 140 0.94 -7.00 -0.90
N LYS A 141 -0.23 -7.07 -1.54
CA LYS A 141 -1.13 -8.22 -1.47
C LYS A 141 -0.97 -9.03 -2.74
N VAL A 142 -0.70 -10.32 -2.61
CA VAL A 142 -0.50 -11.23 -3.74
C VAL A 142 -1.69 -12.17 -3.83
N ILE A 143 -2.36 -12.19 -4.99
CA ILE A 143 -3.59 -12.94 -5.22
C ILE A 143 -3.35 -13.94 -6.35
N ARG A 144 -3.09 -15.19 -5.97
CA ARG A 144 -2.73 -16.31 -6.87
C ARG A 144 -3.61 -17.55 -6.62
N GLY A 145 -3.76 -18.44 -7.58
CA GLY A 145 -4.33 -19.79 -7.35
C GLY A 145 -5.86 -19.86 -7.30
N SER A 146 -6.45 -20.64 -6.37
CA SER A 146 -7.88 -20.98 -6.39
C SER A 146 -8.79 -19.92 -5.74
N ARG A 147 -10.06 -19.86 -6.19
CA ARG A 147 -11.10 -18.95 -5.67
C ARG A 147 -11.30 -19.06 -4.15
N LEU A 148 -11.03 -20.24 -3.57
CA LEU A 148 -11.18 -20.53 -2.15
C LEU A 148 -10.18 -19.75 -1.26
N ARG A 149 -9.01 -19.36 -1.79
CA ARG A 149 -7.97 -18.65 -1.03
C ARG A 149 -7.97 -17.14 -1.23
N VAL A 150 -8.83 -16.63 -2.12
CA VAL A 150 -8.87 -15.22 -2.51
C VAL A 150 -9.08 -14.33 -1.31
N TRP A 151 -9.97 -14.73 -0.41
CA TRP A 151 -10.26 -13.98 0.80
C TRP A 151 -9.03 -13.77 1.68
N GLN A 152 -8.30 -14.85 1.96
CA GLN A 152 -7.07 -14.80 2.77
C GLN A 152 -6.01 -13.93 2.08
N GLN A 153 -5.95 -13.97 0.75
CA GLN A 153 -5.00 -13.19 -0.04
C GLN A 153 -5.33 -11.70 -0.07
N THR A 154 -6.61 -11.33 -0.18
CA THR A 154 -7.05 -9.93 -0.17
C THR A 154 -6.95 -9.27 1.21
N THR A 155 -6.81 -10.08 2.25
CA THR A 155 -6.68 -9.63 3.65
C THR A 155 -5.25 -9.66 4.17
N THR A 156 -4.28 -10.22 3.44
CA THR A 156 -2.87 -10.31 3.85
C THR A 156 -2.02 -9.31 3.08
N LEU A 157 -1.33 -8.42 3.79
CA LEU A 157 -0.41 -7.43 3.24
C LEU A 157 1.02 -7.77 3.71
N TYR A 158 1.91 -8.08 2.76
CA TYR A 158 3.34 -8.18 3.03
C TYR A 158 3.91 -6.76 3.03
N THR A 159 4.55 -6.36 4.11
CA THR A 159 4.91 -4.97 4.37
C THR A 159 6.40 -4.80 4.57
N ARG A 160 6.93 -3.73 4.01
CA ARG A 160 8.27 -3.20 4.26
C ARG A 160 8.14 -1.75 4.73
N VAL A 161 8.93 -1.41 5.74
CA VAL A 161 9.09 -0.03 6.23
C VAL A 161 10.53 0.36 5.96
N SER A 162 10.72 1.52 5.35
CA SER A 162 12.03 2.08 5.02
C SER A 162 12.16 3.51 5.54
N THR A 163 13.37 3.92 5.88
CA THR A 163 13.69 5.34 6.08
C THR A 163 13.88 6.00 4.73
N LEU A 164 13.37 7.22 4.59
CA LEU A 164 13.70 8.08 3.46
C LEU A 164 15.05 8.75 3.75
N ALA A 165 16.00 8.66 2.83
CA ALA A 165 17.30 9.31 2.98
C ALA A 165 17.11 10.84 2.99
N SER A 166 18.00 11.56 3.69
CA SER A 166 17.95 13.03 3.80
C SER A 166 18.10 13.76 2.47
N GLU A 167 18.62 13.07 1.44
CA GLU A 167 18.75 13.57 0.07
C GLU A 167 17.41 13.58 -0.71
N HIS A 168 16.38 12.88 -0.20
CA HIS A 168 15.05 12.99 -0.78
C HIS A 168 14.38 14.28 -0.32
N ASP A 169 13.97 15.10 -1.28
CA ASP A 169 13.05 16.20 -1.01
C ASP A 169 11.69 15.63 -0.60
N ILE A 170 11.42 15.64 0.71
CA ILE A 170 10.20 15.10 1.30
C ILE A 170 8.95 15.78 0.73
N GLU A 171 9.00 17.09 0.48
CA GLU A 171 7.85 17.79 -0.12
C GLU A 171 7.55 17.23 -1.51
N THR A 172 8.59 16.95 -2.30
CA THR A 172 8.45 16.28 -3.60
C THR A 172 7.92 14.85 -3.46
N VAL A 173 8.41 14.06 -2.48
CA VAL A 173 7.92 12.68 -2.25
C VAL A 173 6.45 12.68 -1.84
N VAL A 174 6.04 13.59 -0.96
CA VAL A 174 4.64 13.75 -0.51
C VAL A 174 3.76 14.25 -1.65
N ALA A 175 4.25 15.18 -2.48
CA ALA A 175 3.51 15.72 -3.63
C ALA A 175 3.40 14.72 -4.79
N ARG A 176 4.39 13.84 -4.95
CA ARG A 176 4.48 12.85 -6.04
C ARG A 176 4.84 11.46 -5.51
N PRO A 177 3.98 10.86 -4.67
CA PRO A 177 4.28 9.58 -4.04
C PRO A 177 4.38 8.44 -5.06
N ASP A 178 3.88 8.65 -6.28
CA ASP A 178 3.89 7.72 -7.40
C ASP A 178 5.18 7.68 -8.21
N ARG A 179 6.16 8.54 -7.90
CA ARG A 179 7.47 8.54 -8.56
C ARG A 179 8.39 7.47 -7.98
N PRO A 180 9.36 6.97 -8.77
CA PRO A 180 10.42 6.12 -8.25
C PRO A 180 11.24 6.85 -7.19
N LEU A 181 11.74 6.09 -6.21
CA LEU A 181 12.68 6.53 -5.19
C LEU A 181 13.91 5.63 -5.27
N VAL A 182 15.09 6.16 -5.03
CA VAL A 182 16.37 5.45 -5.14
C VAL A 182 17.01 5.40 -3.76
N GLY A 183 17.60 4.27 -3.39
CA GLY A 183 18.42 4.19 -2.18
C GLY A 183 17.67 4.33 -0.84
N VAL A 184 16.38 3.95 -0.77
CA VAL A 184 15.69 3.92 0.54
C VAL A 184 16.17 2.72 1.36
N VAL A 185 16.30 2.87 2.68
CA VAL A 185 16.89 1.82 3.53
C VAL A 185 15.80 1.09 4.31
N PRO A 186 15.58 -0.22 4.09
CA PRO A 186 14.62 -0.99 4.86
C PRO A 186 14.99 -1.09 6.34
N VAL A 187 14.06 -0.76 7.22
CA VAL A 187 14.24 -0.79 8.69
C VAL A 187 13.30 -1.76 9.41
N ALA A 188 12.20 -2.15 8.77
CA ALA A 188 11.34 -3.21 9.28
C ALA A 188 10.60 -3.94 8.15
N ALA A 189 10.22 -5.19 8.38
CA ALA A 189 9.37 -5.95 7.45
C ALA A 189 8.47 -6.92 8.20
N GLY A 190 7.34 -7.28 7.60
CA GLY A 190 6.42 -8.23 8.23
C GLY A 190 5.10 -8.38 7.49
N VAL A 191 4.08 -8.89 8.19
CA VAL A 191 2.79 -9.22 7.58
C VAL A 191 1.67 -8.59 8.37
N LEU A 192 0.92 -7.70 7.72
CA LEU A 192 -0.29 -7.10 8.24
C LEU A 192 -1.52 -7.86 7.73
N ARG A 193 -2.59 -7.86 8.52
CA ARG A 193 -3.88 -8.45 8.14
C ARG A 193 -5.05 -7.53 8.42
N ILE A 194 -6.05 -7.56 7.55
CA ILE A 194 -7.37 -7.02 7.83
C ILE A 194 -8.12 -8.04 8.69
N ARG A 195 -8.62 -7.63 9.86
CA ARG A 195 -9.46 -8.49 10.70
C ARG A 195 -10.88 -8.53 10.14
N PRO A 196 -11.66 -9.61 10.37
CA PRO A 196 -13.03 -9.70 9.87
C PRO A 196 -13.90 -8.49 10.26
N ALA A 197 -13.79 -8.00 11.49
CA ALA A 197 -14.53 -6.82 11.95
C ALA A 197 -14.12 -5.52 11.21
N ASP A 198 -12.83 -5.35 10.91
CA ASP A 198 -12.33 -4.20 10.17
C ASP A 198 -12.78 -4.24 8.70
N LEU A 199 -12.93 -5.43 8.14
CA LEU A 199 -13.46 -5.59 6.79
C LEU A 199 -14.95 -5.25 6.71
N VAL A 200 -15.74 -5.65 7.72
CA VAL A 200 -17.15 -5.21 7.80
C VAL A 200 -17.21 -3.69 7.88
N ARG A 201 -16.36 -3.05 8.71
CA ARG A 201 -16.26 -1.58 8.78
C ARG A 201 -15.87 -0.97 7.44
N GLN A 202 -14.91 -1.56 6.74
CA GLN A 202 -14.51 -1.13 5.40
C GLN A 202 -15.70 -1.16 4.43
N VAL A 203 -16.44 -2.26 4.37
CA VAL A 203 -17.64 -2.38 3.52
C VAL A 203 -18.69 -1.34 3.89
N LEU A 204 -18.94 -1.13 5.18
CA LEU A 204 -19.91 -0.12 5.66
C LEU A 204 -19.45 1.33 5.40
N SER A 205 -18.15 1.57 5.28
CA SER A 205 -17.58 2.89 4.96
C SER A 205 -17.66 3.24 3.47
N MET A 206 -18.01 2.29 2.60
CA MET A 206 -17.95 2.48 1.15
C MET A 206 -18.93 3.56 0.66
N ARG A 207 -18.44 4.54 -0.11
CA ARG A 207 -19.23 5.60 -0.75
C ARG A 207 -18.91 5.75 -2.24
N GLY A 208 -19.87 6.22 -3.04
CA GLY A 208 -19.71 6.44 -4.49
C GLY A 208 -20.44 5.39 -5.35
N ARG A 209 -19.85 5.00 -6.47
CA ARG A 209 -20.41 4.02 -7.42
C ARG A 209 -20.05 2.58 -7.00
N ILE A 210 -20.45 2.21 -5.78
CA ILE A 210 -20.04 0.95 -5.13
C ILE A 210 -20.39 -0.31 -5.93
N PRO A 211 -21.61 -0.49 -6.47
CA PRO A 211 -21.92 -1.68 -7.26
C PRO A 211 -21.00 -1.85 -8.46
N ARG A 212 -20.69 -0.75 -9.17
CA ARG A 212 -19.78 -0.76 -10.32
C ARG A 212 -18.35 -1.14 -9.92
N PHE A 213 -17.89 -0.64 -8.78
CA PHE A 213 -16.59 -1.00 -8.23
C PHE A 213 -16.54 -2.49 -7.85
N LEU A 214 -17.50 -2.98 -7.06
CA LEU A 214 -17.54 -4.37 -6.60
C LEU A 214 -17.67 -5.38 -7.74
N VAL A 215 -18.53 -5.12 -8.72
CA VAL A 215 -18.68 -5.97 -9.91
C VAL A 215 -17.36 -6.02 -10.70
N GLY A 216 -16.74 -4.87 -10.95
CA GLY A 216 -15.47 -4.83 -11.69
C GLY A 216 -14.31 -5.46 -10.92
N PHE A 217 -14.34 -5.40 -9.59
CA PHE A 217 -13.37 -6.03 -8.71
C PHE A 217 -13.52 -7.55 -8.75
N ALA A 218 -14.75 -8.05 -8.57
CA ALA A 218 -15.07 -9.48 -8.65
C ALA A 218 -14.73 -10.05 -10.03
N TRP A 219 -15.06 -9.32 -11.11
CA TRP A 219 -14.72 -9.71 -12.48
C TRP A 219 -13.22 -9.89 -12.66
N ARG A 220 -12.40 -8.94 -12.20
CA ARG A 220 -10.92 -9.02 -12.30
C ARG A 220 -10.33 -10.16 -11.48
N LEU A 221 -10.98 -10.52 -10.37
CA LEU A 221 -10.59 -11.69 -9.59
C LEU A 221 -10.99 -13.00 -10.26
N ALA A 222 -12.06 -13.01 -11.06
CA ALA A 222 -12.57 -14.16 -11.78
C ALA A 222 -11.83 -14.40 -13.12
N VAL A 223 -11.50 -13.33 -13.85
CA VAL A 223 -10.73 -13.34 -15.10
C VAL A 223 -9.24 -13.20 -14.78
N ARG A 224 -8.64 -14.34 -14.47
CA ARG A 224 -7.21 -14.53 -14.17
C ARG A 224 -6.44 -14.85 -15.43
#